data_AF-X8CKJ4-F1
#
_entry.id   AF-X8CKJ4-F1
#
_cell.length_a   1.000
_cell.length_b   1.000
_cell.length_c   1.000
_cell.angle_alpha   90.00
_cell.angle_beta   90.00
_cell.angle_gamma   90.00
#
_symmetry.space_group_name_H-M   'P 1'
#
loop_
_entity.id
_entity.type
_entity.pdbx_description
1 polymer ?
#
loop_
_entity_poly.entity_id
_entity_poly.type
_entity_poly.pdbx_seq_one_letter_code
_entity_poly.pdbx_strand_id
1 'polypeptide(L)'
;MRCEQLGLRWLLTDKYELTMLAARCATVPPSAAPPSSCSPPAPGRPSLRVVAGLPLPRSVAEFGFDDDALELLAEFLDPATVEYLRVTRFAAISTLRRGRAVLPGSRCFR
;
A
#
# COMPACT_ATOMS: atom_id res chain seq x y z
N MET A 1 -2.39 23.35 -0.93
CA MET A 1 -0.95 22.97 -0.95
C MET A 1 -0.82 21.71 -1.78
N ARG A 2 0.07 21.68 -2.78
CA ARG A 2 0.25 20.52 -3.67
C ARG A 2 1.32 19.61 -3.07
N CYS A 3 1.09 18.29 -3.03
CA CYS A 3 2.05 17.30 -2.52
C CYS A 3 3.43 17.38 -3.21
N GLU A 4 3.52 18.00 -4.39
CA GLU A 4 4.76 18.22 -5.14
C GLU A 4 5.80 19.08 -4.40
N GLN A 5 5.40 19.91 -3.42
CA GLN A 5 6.32 20.85 -2.76
C GLN A 5 7.13 20.25 -1.60
N LEU A 6 6.91 18.99 -1.20
CA LEU A 6 7.60 18.40 -0.06
C LEU A 6 8.73 17.44 -0.43
N GLY A 7 8.92 17.08 -1.70
CA GLY A 7 9.98 16.12 -2.10
C GLY A 7 9.84 14.71 -1.47
N LEU A 8 8.81 14.49 -0.65
CA LEU A 8 8.53 13.23 0.04
C LEU A 8 8.03 12.21 -0.98
N ARG A 9 8.91 11.28 -1.36
CA ARG A 9 8.61 10.13 -2.23
C ARG A 9 8.02 8.94 -1.47
N TRP A 10 7.53 9.21 -0.27
CA TRP A 10 7.18 8.18 0.70
C TRP A 10 5.65 8.09 0.67
N LEU A 11 5.14 6.88 0.54
CA LEU A 11 3.70 6.66 0.61
C LEU A 11 3.23 7.09 2.01
N LEU A 12 2.13 7.84 2.09
CA LEU A 12 1.50 8.25 3.35
C LEU A 12 1.05 6.99 4.10
N THR A 13 1.97 6.39 4.86
CA THR A 13 1.77 5.18 5.65
C THR A 13 1.68 5.57 7.10
N ASP A 14 0.70 5.01 7.82
CA ASP A 14 0.65 5.19 9.26
C ASP A 14 1.62 4.22 9.96
N LYS A 15 1.88 4.48 11.24
CA LYS A 15 2.77 3.65 12.07
C LYS A 15 2.23 2.24 12.25
N TYR A 16 0.91 2.05 12.26
CA TYR A 16 0.29 0.74 12.45
C TYR A 16 0.62 -0.18 11.27
N GLU A 17 0.52 0.32 10.04
CA GLU A 17 0.90 -0.43 8.82
C GLU A 17 2.37 -0.86 8.84
N LEU A 18 3.29 0.01 9.30
CA LEU A 18 4.71 -0.33 9.44
C LEU A 18 4.96 -1.41 10.50
N THR A 19 4.21 -1.35 11.60
CA THR A 19 4.32 -2.36 12.67
C THR A 19 3.79 -3.72 12.21
N MET A 20 2.70 -3.74 11.44
CA MET A 20 2.18 -4.96 10.82
C MET A 20 3.15 -5.55 9.80
N LEU A 21 3.81 -4.70 9.00
CA LEU A 21 4.82 -5.15 8.06
C LEU A 21 6.01 -5.80 8.77
N ALA A 22 6.51 -5.20 9.85
CA ALA A 22 7.59 -5.79 10.65
C ALA A 22 7.22 -7.17 11.19
N ALA A 23 6.02 -7.30 11.77
CA ALA A 23 5.51 -8.59 12.25
C ALA A 23 5.41 -9.64 11.11
N ARG A 24 5.04 -9.20 9.90
CA ARG A 24 4.96 -10.07 8.72
C ARG A 24 6.34 -10.49 8.24
N CYS A 25 7.32 -9.58 8.17
CA CYS A 25 8.70 -9.92 7.80
C CYS A 25 9.32 -10.96 8.74
N ALA A 26 8.95 -10.93 10.02
CA ALA A 26 9.40 -11.93 10.99
C ALA A 26 8.76 -13.32 10.81
N THR A 27 7.62 -13.43 10.13
CA THR A 27 6.79 -14.64 10.11
C THR A 27 6.56 -15.23 8.72
N VAL A 28 6.80 -14.46 7.67
CA VAL A 28 6.44 -14.80 6.29
C VAL A 28 7.61 -14.46 5.35
N PRO A 29 7.96 -15.33 4.39
CA PRO A 29 9.01 -15.02 3.42
C PRO A 29 8.64 -13.81 2.55
N PRO A 30 9.63 -13.02 2.11
CA PRO A 30 9.43 -11.78 1.36
C PRO A 30 8.76 -11.99 -0.01
N SER A 31 8.71 -13.22 -0.53
CA SER A 31 8.04 -13.57 -1.79
C SER A 31 6.52 -13.73 -1.67
N ALA A 32 5.96 -13.78 -0.46
CA ALA A 32 4.52 -13.88 -0.28
C ALA A 32 3.85 -12.56 -0.70
N ALA A 33 2.82 -12.65 -1.54
CA ALA A 33 2.03 -11.47 -1.91
C ALA A 33 1.29 -10.90 -0.69
N PRO A 34 1.26 -9.57 -0.48
CA PRO A 34 0.46 -8.97 0.57
C PRO A 34 -1.04 -9.19 0.30
N PRO A 35 -1.87 -9.29 1.35
CA PRO A 35 -3.31 -9.41 1.17
C PRO A 35 -3.87 -8.11 0.57
N SER A 36 -4.30 -8.14 -0.70
CA SER A 36 -5.18 -7.07 -1.22
C SER A 36 -6.62 -7.30 -0.75
N SER A 37 -7.21 -6.28 -0.13
CA SER A 37 -8.61 -6.32 0.30
C SER A 37 -9.42 -5.22 -0.37
N CYS A 38 -10.69 -5.52 -0.62
CA CYS A 38 -11.70 -4.52 -0.92
C CYS A 38 -12.77 -4.63 0.17
N SER A 39 -13.42 -3.51 0.51
CA SER A 39 -14.26 -3.40 1.69
C SER A 39 -15.20 -4.60 1.84
N PRO A 40 -15.28 -5.20 3.04
CA PRO A 40 -16.14 -6.36 3.27
C PRO A 40 -17.62 -6.00 3.01
N PRO A 41 -18.47 -7.01 2.73
CA PRO A 41 -19.92 -6.81 2.76
C PRO A 41 -20.34 -6.17 4.08
N ALA A 42 -21.29 -5.25 4.01
CA ALA A 42 -21.84 -4.58 5.18
C ALA A 42 -23.36 -4.76 5.19
N PRO A 43 -23.98 -5.07 6.34
CA PRO A 43 -25.42 -5.26 6.43
C PRO A 43 -26.17 -3.98 6.04
N GLY A 44 -27.29 -4.14 5.34
CA GLY A 44 -28.12 -3.02 4.85
C GLY A 44 -27.54 -2.24 3.67
N ARG A 45 -26.40 -2.67 3.10
CA ARG A 45 -25.83 -2.05 1.89
C ARG A 45 -26.16 -2.83 0.62
N PRO A 46 -26.24 -2.15 -0.54
CA PRO A 46 -26.44 -2.81 -1.82
C PRO A 46 -25.39 -3.91 -2.07
N SER A 47 -25.84 -5.02 -2.66
CA SER A 47 -25.01 -6.15 -3.11
C SER A 47 -24.09 -5.78 -4.27
N LEU A 48 -24.23 -4.57 -4.82
CA LEU A 48 -23.44 -4.05 -5.92
C LEU A 48 -22.76 -2.75 -5.50
N ARG A 49 -21.45 -2.67 -5.68
CA ARG A 49 -20.66 -1.46 -5.43
C ARG A 49 -20.01 -1.00 -6.72
N VAL A 50 -19.88 0.31 -6.92
CA VAL A 50 -19.21 0.87 -8.10
C VAL A 50 -17.80 1.28 -7.69
N VAL A 51 -16.80 0.87 -8.48
CA VAL A 51 -15.41 1.32 -8.31
C VAL A 51 -15.35 2.83 -8.57
N ALA A 52 -15.04 3.57 -7.52
CA ALA A 52 -14.86 5.01 -7.52
C ALA A 52 -13.48 5.37 -6.96
N GLY A 53 -12.94 6.51 -7.41
CA GLY A 53 -11.59 6.97 -7.08
C GLY A 53 -10.97 7.79 -8.21
N LEU A 54 -9.88 8.49 -7.90
CA LEU A 54 -8.99 9.07 -8.90
C LEU A 54 -8.09 7.97 -9.48
N PRO A 55 -7.69 8.04 -10.76
CA PRO A 55 -6.69 7.13 -11.29
C PRO A 55 -5.42 7.25 -10.43
N LEU A 56 -4.85 6.12 -10.05
CA LEU A 56 -3.55 6.12 -9.37
C LEU A 56 -2.52 6.79 -10.29
N PRO A 57 -1.69 7.69 -9.75
CA PRO A 57 -0.71 8.38 -10.57
C PRO A 57 0.36 7.39 -11.05
N ARG A 58 0.89 7.61 -12.26
CA ARG A 58 2.00 6.78 -12.79
C ARG A 58 3.24 6.84 -11.91
N SER A 59 3.41 7.92 -11.16
CA SER A 59 4.48 8.10 -10.17
C SER A 59 4.44 7.10 -9.02
N VAL A 60 3.42 6.25 -8.91
CA VAL A 60 3.42 5.17 -7.90
C VAL A 60 4.65 4.27 -8.01
N ALA A 61 5.13 4.01 -9.24
CA ALA A 61 6.34 3.22 -9.45
C ALA A 61 7.62 3.90 -8.91
N GLU A 62 7.56 5.22 -8.68
CA GLU A 62 8.67 6.02 -8.16
C GLU A 62 8.64 6.10 -6.62
N PHE A 63 7.55 5.67 -5.98
CA PHE A 63 7.48 5.64 -4.52
C PHE A 63 8.49 4.65 -3.94
N GLY A 64 9.11 5.08 -2.86
CA GLY A 64 10.11 4.32 -2.11
C GLY A 64 10.54 5.10 -0.89
N PHE A 65 11.34 4.47 -0.04
CA PHE A 65 11.96 5.11 1.11
C PHE A 65 13.35 5.58 0.68
N ASP A 66 13.62 6.88 0.79
CA ASP A 66 14.97 7.41 0.62
C ASP A 66 15.82 7.14 1.87
N ASP A 67 17.10 7.48 1.83
CA ASP A 67 18.02 7.16 2.93
C ASP A 67 17.63 7.86 4.23
N ASP A 68 17.21 9.14 4.17
CA ASP A 68 16.71 9.89 5.31
C ASP A 68 15.48 9.20 5.96
N ALA A 69 14.59 8.65 5.13
CA ALA A 69 13.46 7.85 5.60
C ALA A 69 13.89 6.60 6.35
N LEU A 70 14.84 5.88 5.77
CA LEU A 70 15.29 4.60 6.31
C LEU A 70 16.05 4.81 7.62
N GLU A 71 16.79 5.91 7.77
CA GLU A 71 17.43 6.28 9.03
C GLU A 71 16.40 6.53 10.14
N LEU A 72 15.37 7.33 9.87
CA LEU A 72 14.29 7.58 10.85
C LEU A 72 13.53 6.30 11.21
N LEU A 73 13.30 5.42 10.23
CA LEU A 73 12.61 4.15 10.45
C LEU A 73 13.47 3.13 11.21
N ALA A 74 14.80 3.21 11.09
CA ALA A 74 15.73 2.33 11.82
C ALA A 74 15.72 2.58 13.33
N GLU A 75 15.26 3.73 13.80
CA GLU A 75 15.04 3.98 15.23
C GLU A 75 13.91 3.10 15.83
N PHE A 76 13.03 2.57 14.98
CA PHE A 76 11.83 1.85 15.39
C PHE A 76 11.73 0.42 14.84
N LEU A 77 12.21 0.18 13.62
CA LEU A 77 12.11 -1.11 12.92
C LEU A 77 13.38 -1.94 13.08
N ASP A 78 13.23 -3.26 13.04
CA ASP A 78 14.38 -4.16 13.01
C ASP A 78 15.15 -4.04 11.67
N PRO A 79 16.46 -4.36 11.64
CA PRO A 79 17.29 -4.20 10.44
C PRO A 79 16.78 -4.98 9.22
N ALA A 80 16.15 -6.15 9.40
CA ALA A 80 15.65 -6.94 8.28
C ALA A 80 14.43 -6.27 7.64
N THR A 81 13.57 -5.64 8.45
CA THR A 81 12.44 -4.85 7.94
C THR A 81 12.92 -3.58 7.23
N VAL A 82 13.94 -2.88 7.74
CA VAL A 82 14.53 -1.71 7.06
C VAL A 82 15.13 -2.09 5.71
N GLU A 83 15.86 -3.21 5.65
CA GLU A 83 16.43 -3.71 4.39
C GLU A 83 15.33 -4.12 3.40
N TYR A 84 14.26 -4.75 3.88
CA TYR A 84 13.09 -5.04 3.06
C TYR A 84 12.49 -3.77 2.45
N LEU A 85 12.35 -2.69 3.23
CA LEU A 85 11.83 -1.40 2.74
C LEU A 85 12.74 -0.74 1.70
N ARG A 86 14.07 -0.87 1.87
CA ARG A 86 15.08 -0.31 0.95
C ARG A 86 14.97 -0.91 -0.46
N VAL A 87 14.76 -2.22 -0.54
CA VAL A 87 14.70 -2.94 -1.84
C VAL A 87 13.29 -3.05 -2.40
N THR A 88 12.26 -2.79 -1.59
CA THR A 88 10.86 -2.85 -2.02
C THR A 88 10.56 -1.75 -3.03
N ARG A 89 10.01 -2.15 -4.18
CA ARG A 89 9.52 -1.25 -5.22
C ARG A 89 8.08 -1.58 -5.53
N PHE A 90 7.24 -0.55 -5.68
CA PHE A 90 5.85 -0.71 -6.08
C PHE A 90 5.79 -1.07 -7.57
N ALA A 91 5.76 -2.37 -7.86
CA ALA A 91 5.68 -2.91 -9.22
C ALA A 91 4.24 -2.83 -9.76
N ALA A 92 3.79 -1.62 -10.10
CA ALA A 92 2.54 -1.30 -10.80
C ALA A 92 1.24 -1.82 -10.15
N ILE A 93 0.33 -0.89 -9.81
CA ILE A 93 -1.00 -1.25 -9.30
C ILE A 93 -1.94 -1.47 -10.49
N SER A 94 -2.50 -2.67 -10.60
CA SER A 94 -3.60 -2.98 -11.51
C SER A 94 -4.92 -2.62 -10.84
N THR A 95 -5.72 -1.76 -11.47
CA THR A 95 -7.01 -1.30 -10.93
C THR A 95 -8.16 -1.72 -11.83
N LEU A 96 -9.32 -2.00 -11.23
CA LEU A 96 -10.56 -2.09 -11.98
C LEU A 96 -10.93 -0.72 -12.56
N ARG A 97 -11.47 -0.71 -13.79
CA ARG A 97 -11.90 0.53 -14.45
C ARG A 97 -12.94 1.25 -13.59
N ARG A 98 -12.79 2.57 -13.43
CA ARG A 98 -13.83 3.42 -12.81
C ARG A 98 -15.19 3.16 -13.44
N GLY A 99 -16.23 3.07 -12.61
CA GLY A 99 -17.59 2.78 -13.06
C GLY A 99 -17.91 1.29 -13.20
N ARG A 100 -16.96 0.37 -13.01
CA ARG A 100 -17.26 -1.06 -12.92
C ARG A 100 -18.02 -1.37 -11.64
N ALA A 101 -19.06 -2.18 -11.79
CA ALA A 101 -19.76 -2.77 -10.68
C ALA A 101 -18.97 -3.99 -10.16
N VAL A 102 -18.86 -4.11 -8.84
CA VAL A 102 -18.07 -5.12 -8.14
C VAL A 102 -18.90 -5.69 -7.00
N LEU A 103 -18.85 -7.02 -6.86
CA LEU A 103 -19.50 -7.73 -5.77
C LEU A 103 -18.68 -7.57 -4.47
N PRO A 104 -19.33 -7.45 -3.31
CA PRO A 104 -18.66 -7.48 -2.01
C PRO A 104 -17.71 -8.67 -1.88
N GLY A 105 -16.49 -8.43 -1.39
CA GLY A 105 -15.45 -9.46 -1.23
C GLY A 105 -14.57 -9.72 -2.47
N SER A 106 -14.86 -9.10 -3.61
CA SER A 106 -13.97 -9.18 -4.79
C SER A 106 -12.72 -8.33 -4.61
N ARG A 107 -11.59 -8.71 -5.21
CA ARG A 107 -10.39 -7.86 -5.28
C ARG A 107 -10.62 -6.72 -6.27
N CYS A 108 -10.45 -5.48 -5.82
CA CYS A 108 -10.64 -4.28 -6.65
C CYS A 108 -9.33 -3.74 -7.25
N PHE A 109 -8.20 -4.15 -6.66
CA PHE A 109 -6.85 -3.82 -7.09
C PHE A 109 -5.91 -4.98 -6.74
N ARG A 110 -4.81 -5.08 -7.50
CA ARG A 110 -3.68 -5.97 -7.23
C ARG A 110 -2.39 -5.22 -7.53
#